data_AF-A0A067CSX6-F1
#
_entry.id   AF-A0A067CSX6-F1
#
_cell.length_a   1.000
_cell.length_b   1.000
_cell.length_c   1.000
_cell.angle_alpha   90.00
_cell.angle_beta   90.00
_cell.angle_gamma   90.00
#
_symmetry.space_group_name_H-M   'P 1'
#
loop_
_entity.id
_entity.type
_entity.pdbx_description
1 polymer ?
#
loop_
_entity_poly.entity_id
_entity_poly.type
_entity_poly.pdbx_seq_one_letter_code
_entity_poly.pdbx_strand_id
1 'polypeptide(L)'
;MTASVVPEQPTTVLPVRVTWSSLSVLLSLCLSLNIVLTPLKAYLCEPYPWQLPPLPPVLTSSDAPWSAVEATLLEAAKRQYNSSSFASGTFVFDAETWTSVYRDVLRLPPPPVSCQIDIMTQLNAGVFLPHALQESICATVFNTSISVSACFEAQLFASTFNVGCVWTVPSNASVIVYGAYRMTSSVAALSVKLAARVSLTVWRRYYSQYRRLAQLCNRYPKVARVHICVGDPTSIFLLHPVLCLCLVLDVWQSVGTVYLQMLAVLQVDDFWQFALGYLYLSRSVWFCYSFLSCTSMLLKKHKREHWFSPLDPTLTAVAVFFYTIALGQLSLCAGFGLRCVHGWRVKQPTDYAAIAFNDIKQRVLLRMERLCLGVPSNVRRRGGSIHAVCASLPRLKSSPCISQRGADCYLILYDLHGVAIEVVRLSLIYCIDTTDEALDVLVLPTSNPFGHMTLVPDETTGVNRLVHHMPLGSGCAWIE
;
A
#
# COMPACT_ATOMS: atom_id res chain seq x y z
N MET A 1 -46.45 -58.59 -10.75
CA MET A 1 -45.19 -58.02 -11.25
C MET A 1 -44.49 -57.36 -10.07
N THR A 2 -43.57 -58.07 -9.44
CA THR A 2 -42.75 -57.57 -8.33
C THR A 2 -41.57 -56.79 -8.90
N ALA A 3 -41.55 -55.47 -8.68
CA ALA A 3 -40.45 -54.62 -9.09
C ALA A 3 -39.21 -54.95 -8.25
N SER A 4 -38.19 -55.51 -8.91
CA SER A 4 -36.86 -55.72 -8.35
C SER A 4 -36.20 -54.35 -8.14
N VAL A 5 -36.10 -53.91 -6.89
CA VAL A 5 -35.23 -52.80 -6.49
C VAL A 5 -33.79 -53.29 -6.62
N VAL A 6 -33.13 -52.92 -7.71
CA VAL A 6 -31.70 -53.14 -7.88
C VAL A 6 -30.97 -52.16 -6.95
N PRO A 7 -30.16 -52.64 -5.99
CA PRO A 7 -29.36 -51.75 -5.15
C PRO A 7 -28.34 -51.02 -6.04
N GLU A 8 -28.31 -49.69 -5.93
CA GLU A 8 -27.34 -48.84 -6.62
C GLU A 8 -25.93 -49.27 -6.21
N GLN A 9 -25.12 -49.73 -7.18
CA GLN A 9 -23.74 -50.15 -6.93
C GLN A 9 -22.96 -48.98 -6.31
N PRO A 10 -22.15 -49.23 -5.25
CA PRO A 10 -21.35 -48.18 -4.65
C PRO A 10 -20.35 -47.70 -5.69
N THR A 11 -20.58 -46.49 -6.23
CA THR A 11 -19.64 -45.84 -7.13
C THR A 11 -18.37 -45.63 -6.33
N THR A 12 -17.29 -46.35 -6.66
CA THR A 12 -15.98 -46.14 -6.07
C THR A 12 -15.60 -44.68 -6.32
N VAL A 13 -15.73 -43.85 -5.28
CA VAL A 13 -15.43 -42.41 -5.36
C VAL A 13 -13.93 -42.29 -5.59
N LEU A 14 -13.52 -42.12 -6.85
CA LEU A 14 -12.14 -41.82 -7.17
C LEU A 14 -11.72 -40.56 -6.40
N PRO A 15 -10.56 -40.55 -5.74
CA PRO A 15 -10.14 -39.41 -4.95
C PRO A 15 -9.96 -38.19 -5.87
N VAL A 16 -10.64 -37.09 -5.51
CA VAL A 16 -10.58 -35.84 -6.27
C VAL A 16 -9.15 -35.31 -6.25
N ARG A 17 -8.58 -35.03 -7.43
CA ARG A 17 -7.24 -34.44 -7.52
C ARG A 17 -7.31 -32.93 -7.26
N VAL A 18 -6.69 -32.44 -6.20
CA VAL A 18 -6.57 -31.00 -5.93
C VAL A 18 -5.26 -30.46 -6.48
N THR A 19 -5.33 -29.39 -7.27
CA THR A 19 -4.18 -28.72 -7.91
C THR A 19 -4.24 -27.23 -7.63
N TRP A 20 -3.10 -26.54 -7.75
CA TRP A 20 -2.98 -25.12 -7.46
C TRP A 20 -2.49 -24.37 -8.70
N SER A 21 -2.98 -23.15 -8.89
CA SER A 21 -2.40 -22.25 -9.89
C SER A 21 -1.10 -21.65 -9.35
N SER A 22 0.02 -22.03 -9.94
CA SER A 22 1.33 -21.47 -9.59
C SER A 22 1.39 -19.95 -9.77
N LEU A 23 0.70 -19.41 -10.78
CA LEU A 23 0.66 -17.98 -11.05
C LEU A 23 -0.08 -17.21 -9.95
N SER A 24 -1.29 -17.66 -9.56
CA SER A 24 -2.03 -17.02 -8.47
C SER A 24 -1.31 -17.12 -7.13
N VAL A 25 -0.70 -18.27 -6.84
CA VAL A 25 0.07 -18.49 -5.61
C VAL A 25 1.27 -17.54 -5.57
N LEU A 26 2.04 -17.46 -6.66
CA LEU A 26 3.20 -16.58 -6.75
C LEU A 26 2.80 -15.11 -6.55
N LEU A 27 1.77 -14.64 -7.27
CA LEU A 27 1.31 -13.25 -7.16
C LEU A 27 0.76 -12.94 -5.77
N SER A 28 -0.04 -13.84 -5.19
CA SER A 28 -0.56 -13.71 -3.83
C SER A 28 0.58 -13.61 -2.81
N LEU A 29 1.61 -14.47 -2.93
CA LEU A 29 2.79 -14.45 -2.07
C LEU A 29 3.59 -13.16 -2.24
N CYS A 30 3.82 -12.69 -3.47
CA CYS A 30 4.50 -11.42 -3.73
C CYS A 30 3.76 -10.23 -3.11
N LEU A 31 2.43 -10.18 -3.23
CA LEU A 31 1.61 -9.13 -2.62
C LEU A 31 1.63 -9.23 -1.09
N SER A 32 1.55 -10.44 -0.54
CA SER A 32 1.66 -10.66 0.91
C SER A 32 3.02 -10.24 1.45
N LEU A 33 4.10 -10.57 0.74
CA LEU A 33 5.46 -10.18 1.10
C LEU A 33 5.61 -8.67 1.05
N ASN A 34 5.08 -8.00 0.01
CA ASN A 34 5.09 -6.54 -0.07
C ASN A 34 4.41 -5.88 1.15
N ILE A 35 3.28 -6.42 1.61
CA ILE A 35 2.58 -5.92 2.79
C ILE A 35 3.40 -6.18 4.07
N VAL A 36 3.83 -7.42 4.29
CA VAL A 36 4.55 -7.81 5.50
C VAL A 36 5.90 -7.10 5.61
N LEU A 37 6.59 -6.89 4.48
CA LEU A 37 7.89 -6.22 4.42
C LEU A 37 7.76 -4.70 4.29
N THR A 38 6.55 -4.14 4.22
CA THR A 38 6.34 -2.68 4.14
C THR A 38 7.09 -1.91 5.24
N PRO A 39 7.02 -2.28 6.54
CA PRO A 39 7.76 -1.56 7.57
C PRO A 39 9.28 -1.66 7.37
N LEU A 40 9.75 -2.81 6.90
CA LEU A 40 11.19 -3.06 6.65
C LEU A 40 11.71 -2.35 5.40
N LYS A 41 10.82 -1.96 4.48
CA LYS A 41 11.14 -1.13 3.31
C LYS A 41 11.79 0.21 3.70
N ALA A 42 11.54 0.67 4.93
CA ALA A 42 12.24 1.79 5.53
C ALA A 42 13.76 1.71 5.37
N TYR A 43 14.34 0.53 5.59
CA TYR A 43 15.78 0.29 5.62
C TYR A 43 16.44 0.30 4.23
N LEU A 44 15.68 0.58 3.17
CA LEU A 44 16.25 0.93 1.87
C LEU A 44 16.98 2.28 1.93
N CYS A 45 16.49 3.20 2.76
CA CYS A 45 17.04 4.57 2.88
C CYS A 45 17.30 4.99 4.33
N GLU A 46 16.88 4.17 5.30
CA GLU A 46 17.15 4.37 6.72
C GLU A 46 18.30 3.48 7.18
N PRO A 47 19.16 3.97 8.08
CA PRO A 47 20.22 3.18 8.67
C PRO A 47 19.67 2.21 9.71
N TYR A 48 20.31 1.05 9.84
CA TYR A 48 20.14 0.18 11.00
C TYR A 48 20.75 0.83 12.25
N PRO A 49 20.29 0.45 13.47
CA PRO A 49 20.78 1.07 14.71
C PRO A 49 22.31 1.02 14.90
N TRP A 50 22.97 -0.02 14.39
CA TRP A 50 24.42 -0.21 14.48
C TRP A 50 25.21 0.44 13.34
N GLN A 51 24.55 1.08 12.37
CA GLN A 51 25.21 1.76 11.26
C GLN A 51 25.45 3.25 11.53
N LEU A 52 24.79 3.83 12.54
CA LEU A 52 24.94 5.24 12.83
C LEU A 52 26.16 5.50 13.72
N PRO A 53 27.10 6.37 13.33
CA PRO A 53 28.12 6.85 14.25
C PRO A 53 27.50 7.75 15.34
N PRO A 54 28.21 7.98 16.46
CA PRO A 54 27.83 9.03 17.40
C PRO A 54 27.77 10.40 16.71
N LEU A 55 26.84 11.25 17.14
CA LEU A 55 26.76 12.61 16.64
C LEU A 55 28.00 13.41 17.07
N PRO A 56 28.43 14.40 16.27
CA PRO A 56 29.48 15.34 16.66
C PRO A 56 29.15 15.97 18.02
N PRO A 57 30.13 16.11 18.94
CA PRO A 57 29.89 16.66 20.27
C PRO A 57 29.19 18.03 20.26
N VAL A 58 29.50 18.85 19.25
CA VAL A 58 28.92 20.18 19.03
C VAL A 58 27.40 20.16 18.79
N LEU A 59 26.86 19.05 18.28
CA LEU A 59 25.40 18.86 18.10
C LEU A 59 24.71 18.30 19.35
N THR A 60 25.48 17.81 20.32
CA THR A 60 24.95 17.26 21.58
C THR A 60 25.17 18.19 22.77
N SER A 61 25.98 19.22 22.62
CA SER A 61 26.28 20.19 23.69
C SER A 61 25.11 21.16 23.89
N SER A 62 24.47 21.11 25.05
CA SER A 62 23.35 22.00 25.41
C SER A 62 23.76 23.47 25.57
N ASP A 63 25.05 23.75 25.78
CA ASP A 63 25.55 25.08 26.14
C ASP A 63 26.14 25.86 24.95
N ALA A 64 26.25 25.24 23.77
CA ALA A 64 26.84 25.89 22.60
C ALA A 64 25.80 26.80 21.90
N PRO A 65 26.11 28.08 21.66
CA PRO A 65 25.24 28.93 20.85
C PRO A 65 25.18 28.40 19.40
N TRP A 66 24.00 28.49 18.77
CA TRP A 66 23.79 27.97 17.41
C TRP A 66 24.82 28.49 16.40
N SER A 67 25.26 29.75 16.52
CA SER A 67 26.28 30.33 15.64
C SER A 67 27.62 29.59 15.67
N ALA A 68 28.03 29.06 16.84
CA ALA A 68 29.24 28.26 16.96
C ALA A 68 29.05 26.84 16.37
N VAL A 69 27.86 26.27 16.55
CA VAL A 69 27.47 24.98 15.95
C VAL A 69 27.49 25.08 14.42
N GLU A 70 26.82 26.09 13.88
CA GLU A 70 26.74 26.39 12.45
C GLU A 70 28.13 26.59 11.84
N ALA A 71 28.97 27.43 12.45
CA ALA A 71 30.33 27.68 11.94
C ALA A 71 31.15 26.38 11.85
N THR A 72 31.09 25.55 12.90
CA THR A 72 31.82 24.28 12.97
C THR A 72 31.34 23.29 11.91
N LEU A 73 30.03 23.12 11.77
CA LEU A 73 29.45 22.19 10.79
C LEU A 73 29.72 22.63 9.36
N LEU A 74 29.62 23.94 9.10
CA LEU A 74 29.81 24.49 7.78
C LEU A 74 31.27 24.39 7.33
N GLU A 75 32.23 24.63 8.23
CA GLU A 75 33.65 24.45 7.95
C GLU A 75 33.97 22.98 7.65
N ALA A 76 33.42 22.04 8.44
CA ALA A 76 33.58 20.62 8.20
C ALA A 76 32.98 20.18 6.85
N ALA A 77 31.74 20.62 6.54
CA ALA A 77 31.06 20.30 5.29
C ALA A 77 31.81 20.82 4.07
N LYS A 78 32.25 22.10 4.08
CA LYS A 78 33.02 22.70 2.97
C LYS A 78 34.37 22.01 2.74
N ARG A 79 35.01 21.56 3.82
CA ARG A 79 36.29 20.83 3.74
C ARG A 79 36.11 19.45 3.14
N GLN A 80 35.08 18.72 3.57
CA GLN A 80 34.85 17.33 3.17
C GLN A 80 34.21 17.20 1.78
N TYR A 81 33.26 18.09 1.44
CA TYR A 81 32.49 18.04 0.21
C TYR A 81 32.90 19.18 -0.71
N ASN A 82 33.74 18.88 -1.69
CA ASN A 82 34.23 19.85 -2.67
C ASN A 82 34.10 19.29 -4.09
N SER A 83 34.57 20.02 -5.10
CA SER A 83 34.46 19.61 -6.51
C SER A 83 35.04 18.22 -6.81
N SER A 84 36.08 17.79 -6.08
CA SER A 84 36.67 16.45 -6.24
C SER A 84 35.78 15.31 -5.75
N SER A 85 34.90 15.60 -4.78
CA SER A 85 33.93 14.62 -4.25
C SER A 85 32.88 14.22 -5.30
N PHE A 86 32.65 15.08 -6.30
CA PHE A 86 31.61 14.93 -7.33
C PHE A 86 32.17 14.56 -8.72
N ALA A 87 33.14 13.63 -8.77
CA ALA A 87 33.86 13.27 -9.99
C ALA A 87 32.97 12.82 -11.17
N SER A 88 31.79 12.24 -10.90
CA SER A 88 30.91 11.69 -11.94
C SER A 88 29.40 11.93 -11.74
N GLY A 89 28.99 12.90 -10.89
CA GLY A 89 27.55 13.10 -10.61
C GLY A 89 27.20 14.39 -9.87
N THR A 90 25.89 14.58 -9.64
CA THR A 90 25.30 15.69 -8.86
C THR A 90 24.97 15.29 -7.42
N PHE A 91 25.18 14.02 -7.07
CA PHE A 91 24.84 13.45 -5.77
C PHE A 91 25.98 12.59 -5.21
N VAL A 92 26.20 12.71 -3.90
CA VAL A 92 27.10 11.85 -3.13
C VAL A 92 26.41 11.47 -1.83
N PHE A 93 26.49 10.19 -1.47
CA PHE A 93 26.06 9.71 -0.16
C PHE A 93 27.28 9.35 0.69
N ASP A 94 27.47 10.07 1.79
CA ASP A 94 28.48 9.75 2.79
C ASP A 94 27.90 8.78 3.82
N ALA A 95 28.29 7.52 3.71
CA ALA A 95 27.88 6.45 4.62
C ALA A 95 28.51 6.57 6.01
N GLU A 96 29.65 7.25 6.16
CA GLU A 96 30.32 7.40 7.46
C GLU A 96 29.53 8.35 8.35
N THR A 97 29.03 9.47 7.81
CA THR A 97 28.25 10.45 8.57
C THR A 97 26.74 10.33 8.38
N TRP A 98 26.30 9.42 7.50
CA TRP A 98 24.92 9.28 7.03
C TRP A 98 24.36 10.60 6.47
N THR A 99 25.14 11.20 5.57
CA THR A 99 24.88 12.52 4.99
C THR A 99 24.64 12.42 3.49
N SER A 100 23.50 12.95 3.04
CA SER A 100 23.19 13.09 1.62
C SER A 100 23.66 14.46 1.14
N VAL A 101 24.52 14.48 0.11
CA VAL A 101 25.05 15.73 -0.44
C VAL A 101 24.64 15.88 -1.89
N TYR A 102 24.01 17.01 -2.18
CA TYR A 102 23.58 17.40 -3.52
C TYR A 102 24.43 18.57 -4.01
N ARG A 103 24.69 18.57 -5.32
CA ARG A 103 25.41 19.61 -6.04
C ARG A 103 24.58 20.04 -7.24
N ASP A 104 24.09 21.27 -7.19
CA ASP A 104 23.37 21.89 -8.30
C ASP A 104 24.24 22.96 -8.95
N VAL A 105 24.11 23.09 -10.26
CA VAL A 105 24.79 24.13 -11.05
C VAL A 105 23.75 25.09 -11.60
N LEU A 106 23.62 26.24 -10.96
CA LEU A 106 22.72 27.28 -11.41
C LEU A 106 23.41 28.11 -12.49
N ARG A 107 22.97 27.95 -13.74
CA ARG A 107 23.36 28.85 -14.83
C ARG A 107 22.59 30.15 -14.67
N LEU A 108 23.29 31.27 -14.64
CA LEU A 108 22.67 32.58 -14.41
C LEU A 108 21.77 32.94 -15.61
N PRO A 109 20.43 33.00 -15.44
CA PRO A 109 19.56 33.54 -16.47
C PRO A 109 19.65 35.08 -16.51
N PRO A 110 19.09 35.75 -17.53
CA PRO A 110 18.72 37.17 -17.40
C PRO A 110 17.87 37.38 -16.13
N PRO A 111 17.85 38.60 -15.54
CA PRO A 111 17.23 38.83 -14.24
C PRO A 111 15.80 38.29 -14.19
N PRO A 112 15.48 37.39 -13.24
CA PRO A 112 14.19 36.71 -13.16
C PRO A 112 13.09 37.68 -12.74
N VAL A 113 11.86 37.36 -13.12
CA VAL A 113 10.67 38.10 -12.68
C VAL A 113 10.39 37.80 -11.20
N SER A 114 10.67 36.57 -10.76
CA SER A 114 10.60 36.18 -9.35
C SER A 114 11.67 35.15 -9.03
N CYS A 115 12.67 35.53 -8.23
CA CYS A 115 13.69 34.58 -7.79
C CYS A 115 13.09 33.35 -7.07
N GLN A 116 12.00 33.55 -6.33
CA GLN A 116 11.31 32.49 -5.61
C GLN A 116 10.76 31.39 -6.53
N ILE A 117 10.32 31.76 -7.73
CA ILE A 117 9.80 30.80 -8.70
C ILE A 117 10.93 30.37 -9.61
N ASP A 118 11.62 31.33 -10.22
CA ASP A 118 12.57 31.08 -11.30
C ASP A 118 13.87 30.42 -10.82
N ILE A 119 14.26 30.62 -9.55
CA ILE A 119 15.52 30.08 -8.99
C ILE A 119 15.24 29.01 -7.92
N MET A 120 14.41 29.29 -6.91
CA MET A 120 14.21 28.34 -5.80
C MET A 120 13.50 27.03 -6.21
N THR A 121 12.74 27.03 -7.31
CA THR A 121 12.14 25.78 -7.83
C THR A 121 13.11 24.97 -8.70
N GLN A 122 14.15 25.61 -9.25
CA GLN A 122 15.19 24.92 -10.01
C GLN A 122 16.27 24.32 -9.10
N LEU A 123 16.49 24.91 -7.93
CA LEU A 123 17.42 24.40 -6.94
C LEU A 123 16.86 23.16 -6.24
N ASN A 124 17.67 22.11 -6.10
CA ASN A 124 17.28 20.96 -5.29
C ASN A 124 17.08 21.39 -3.84
N ALA A 125 15.95 21.02 -3.29
CA ALA A 125 15.47 21.45 -1.99
C ALA A 125 15.21 22.97 -1.82
N GLY A 126 15.30 23.79 -2.87
CA GLY A 126 15.22 25.26 -2.75
C GLY A 126 13.95 25.74 -2.05
N VAL A 127 12.79 25.17 -2.40
CA VAL A 127 11.48 25.45 -1.75
C VAL A 127 11.45 25.01 -0.28
N PHE A 128 12.28 24.05 0.10
CA PHE A 128 12.35 23.52 1.47
C PHE A 128 13.41 24.20 2.34
N LEU A 129 14.22 25.11 1.79
CA LEU A 129 15.20 25.85 2.57
C LEU A 129 14.49 26.83 3.53
N PRO A 130 15.12 27.22 4.65
CA PRO A 130 14.61 28.30 5.49
C PRO A 130 14.42 29.59 4.69
N HIS A 131 13.34 30.33 4.95
CA HIS A 131 13.01 31.56 4.20
C HIS A 131 14.15 32.58 4.17
N ALA A 132 14.83 32.79 5.31
CA ALA A 132 15.97 33.71 5.40
C ALA A 132 17.15 33.30 4.49
N LEU A 133 17.36 31.98 4.31
CA LEU A 133 18.38 31.47 3.40
C LEU A 133 17.95 31.61 1.94
N GLN A 134 16.66 31.39 1.63
CA GLN A 134 16.11 31.63 0.30
C GLN A 134 16.29 33.10 -0.11
N GLU A 135 15.94 34.05 0.78
CA GLU A 135 16.15 35.49 0.55
C GLU A 135 17.63 35.84 0.37
N SER A 136 18.51 35.27 1.19
CA SER A 136 19.96 35.48 1.08
C SER A 136 20.50 35.02 -0.26
N ILE A 137 20.14 33.81 -0.71
CA ILE A 137 20.53 33.28 -2.02
C ILE A 137 19.98 34.19 -3.13
N CYS A 138 18.71 34.58 -3.05
CA CYS A 138 18.07 35.44 -4.05
C CYS A 138 18.72 36.84 -4.16
N ALA A 139 19.18 37.41 -3.05
CA ALA A 139 19.89 38.68 -3.04
C ALA A 139 21.29 38.59 -3.67
N THR A 140 21.96 37.44 -3.52
CA THR A 140 23.36 37.29 -3.94
C THR A 140 23.55 36.59 -5.28
N VAL A 141 22.55 35.87 -5.79
CA VAL A 141 22.71 35.01 -6.96
C VAL A 141 23.17 35.78 -8.21
N PHE A 142 22.80 37.06 -8.34
CA PHE A 142 23.23 37.93 -9.45
C PHE A 142 24.61 38.53 -9.27
N ASN A 143 25.17 38.45 -8.06
CA ASN A 143 26.50 38.93 -7.75
C ASN A 143 27.41 37.74 -7.47
N THR A 144 28.06 37.23 -8.52
CA THR A 144 28.99 36.09 -8.45
C THR A 144 30.21 36.34 -7.57
N SER A 145 30.40 37.51 -6.98
CA SER A 145 31.46 37.75 -6.01
C SER A 145 31.09 37.38 -4.56
N ILE A 146 29.80 37.15 -4.27
CA ILE A 146 29.31 36.93 -2.90
C ILE A 146 28.91 35.47 -2.72
N SER A 147 29.57 34.78 -1.78
CA SER A 147 29.19 33.43 -1.35
C SER A 147 28.18 33.51 -0.20
N VAL A 148 27.10 32.74 -0.31
CA VAL A 148 26.12 32.53 0.77
C VAL A 148 26.36 31.16 1.36
N SER A 149 26.30 31.07 2.68
CA SER A 149 26.37 29.79 3.36
C SER A 149 25.71 29.85 4.71
N ALA A 150 24.93 28.82 5.03
CA ALA A 150 24.25 28.68 6.31
C ALA A 150 23.96 27.21 6.60
N CYS A 151 23.78 26.89 7.88
CA CYS A 151 23.21 25.62 8.32
C CYS A 151 21.90 25.85 9.07
N PHE A 152 21.06 24.84 9.12
CA PHE A 152 19.77 24.89 9.80
C PHE A 152 19.37 23.52 10.38
N GLU A 153 18.59 23.56 11.45
CA GLU A 153 17.96 22.38 12.04
C GLU A 153 16.58 22.16 11.43
N ALA A 154 16.32 20.93 10.98
CA ALA A 154 14.98 20.50 10.61
C ALA A 154 14.31 19.84 11.81
N GLN A 155 13.29 20.51 12.35
CA GLN A 155 12.59 20.09 13.56
C GLN A 155 11.15 19.66 13.27
N LEU A 156 10.69 18.62 13.97
CA LEU A 156 9.28 18.24 14.04
C LEU A 156 8.91 18.05 15.51
N PHE A 157 7.87 18.75 15.99
CA PHE A 157 7.46 18.73 17.40
C PHE A 157 8.62 18.96 18.39
N ALA A 158 9.48 19.95 18.10
CA ALA A 158 10.69 20.27 18.87
C ALA A 158 11.77 19.17 18.91
N SER A 159 11.64 18.11 18.09
CA SER A 159 12.69 17.11 17.88
C SER A 159 13.42 17.37 16.57
N THR A 160 14.73 17.55 16.63
CA THR A 160 15.59 17.68 15.44
C THR A 160 15.79 16.31 14.79
N PHE A 161 15.41 16.19 13.52
CA PHE A 161 15.54 14.93 12.77
C PHE A 161 16.64 14.94 11.72
N ASN A 162 16.97 16.12 11.18
CA ASN A 162 18.08 16.34 10.25
C ASN A 162 18.74 17.71 10.53
N VAL A 163 20.00 17.85 10.17
CA VAL A 163 20.71 19.13 10.05
C VAL A 163 21.16 19.31 8.61
N GLY A 164 20.78 20.44 8.00
CA GLY A 164 21.13 20.79 6.63
C GLY A 164 22.14 21.92 6.61
N CYS A 165 23.15 21.83 5.75
CA CYS A 165 24.09 22.92 5.48
C CYS A 165 24.13 23.20 3.98
N VAL A 166 23.98 24.46 3.62
CA VAL A 166 24.00 24.91 2.23
C VAL A 166 25.08 25.96 2.05
N TRP A 167 25.83 25.87 0.97
CA TRP A 167 26.80 26.89 0.59
C TRP A 167 26.92 27.05 -0.91
N THR A 168 27.23 28.27 -1.33
CA THR A 168 27.45 28.60 -2.73
C THR A 168 28.93 28.79 -3.02
N VAL A 169 29.35 28.31 -4.19
CA VAL A 169 30.69 28.54 -4.73
C VAL A 169 30.52 29.25 -6.07
N PRO A 170 30.98 30.50 -6.20
CA PRO A 170 30.88 31.21 -7.46
C PRO A 170 31.80 30.59 -8.51
N SER A 171 31.30 30.53 -9.74
CA SER A 171 32.03 30.15 -10.95
C SER A 171 31.68 31.15 -12.05
N ASN A 172 32.58 31.37 -13.00
CA ASN A 172 32.55 32.50 -13.95
C ASN A 172 31.15 32.97 -14.39
N ALA A 173 30.32 32.03 -14.90
CA ALA A 173 28.96 32.31 -15.39
C ALA A 173 27.87 31.47 -14.68
N SER A 174 28.19 30.86 -13.53
CA SER A 174 27.28 29.97 -12.82
C SER A 174 27.57 29.96 -11.34
N VAL A 175 26.54 29.81 -10.52
CA VAL A 175 26.71 29.59 -9.08
C VAL A 175 26.52 28.11 -8.81
N ILE A 176 27.53 27.46 -8.21
CA ILE A 176 27.40 26.07 -7.76
C ILE A 176 26.83 26.11 -6.35
N VAL A 177 25.75 25.38 -6.11
CA VAL A 177 25.12 25.27 -4.79
C VAL A 177 25.30 23.86 -4.29
N TYR A 178 25.86 23.73 -3.09
CA TYR A 178 25.98 22.47 -2.39
C TYR A 178 24.98 22.44 -1.24
N GLY A 179 24.32 21.30 -1.05
CA GLY A 179 23.46 21.05 0.09
C GLY A 179 23.80 19.72 0.74
N ALA A 180 24.29 19.73 1.97
CA ALA A 180 24.61 18.55 2.77
C ALA A 180 23.55 18.37 3.86
N TYR A 181 22.87 17.23 3.87
CA TYR A 181 21.79 16.92 4.80
C TYR A 181 22.12 15.68 5.61
N ARG A 182 22.37 15.89 6.90
CA ARG A 182 22.78 14.86 7.84
C ARG A 182 21.62 14.41 8.72
N MET A 183 21.50 13.11 8.94
CA MET A 183 20.53 12.53 9.87
C MET A 183 20.99 12.68 11.33
N THR A 184 20.09 13.09 12.23
CA THR A 184 20.39 13.32 13.67
C THR A 184 19.71 12.35 14.62
N SER A 185 19.28 11.17 14.13
CA SER A 185 18.60 10.17 14.97
C SER A 185 19.54 9.52 15.98
N SER A 186 19.02 9.15 17.15
CA SER A 186 19.78 8.38 18.15
C SER A 186 19.67 6.87 17.91
N VAL A 187 20.70 6.11 18.32
CA VAL A 187 20.69 4.64 18.27
C VAL A 187 19.50 4.05 19.04
N ALA A 188 19.14 4.65 20.18
CA ALA A 188 17.96 4.27 20.95
C ALA A 188 16.66 4.41 20.15
N ALA A 189 16.45 5.56 19.50
CA ALA A 189 15.26 5.79 18.67
C ALA A 189 15.20 4.81 17.50
N LEU A 190 16.33 4.53 16.83
CA LEU A 190 16.40 3.55 15.74
C LEU A 190 16.12 2.12 16.21
N SER A 191 16.54 1.77 17.43
CA SER A 191 16.34 0.44 18.01
C SER A 191 14.87 0.20 18.36
N VAL A 192 14.21 1.22 18.93
CA VAL A 192 12.76 1.20 19.18
C VAL A 192 11.98 1.07 17.87
N LYS A 193 12.36 1.84 16.83
CA LYS A 193 11.77 1.72 15.49
C LYS A 193 11.92 0.30 14.93
N LEU A 194 13.11 -0.30 15.02
CA LEU A 194 13.36 -1.66 14.53
C LEU A 194 12.48 -2.70 15.25
N ALA A 195 12.40 -2.64 16.58
CA ALA A 195 11.55 -3.55 17.35
C ALA A 195 10.07 -3.40 16.98
N ALA A 196 9.58 -2.16 16.85
CA ALA A 196 8.21 -1.88 16.42
C ALA A 196 7.94 -2.44 15.02
N ARG A 197 8.83 -2.22 14.05
CA ARG A 197 8.70 -2.72 12.68
C ARG A 197 8.65 -4.24 12.61
N VAL A 198 9.53 -4.94 13.33
CA VAL A 198 9.54 -6.41 13.37
C VAL A 198 8.23 -6.95 13.94
N SER A 199 7.67 -6.32 14.99
CA SER A 199 6.39 -6.74 15.55
C SER A 199 5.22 -6.63 14.55
N LEU A 200 5.25 -5.62 13.65
CA LEU A 200 4.23 -5.41 12.61
C LEU A 200 4.30 -6.44 11.47
N THR A 201 5.39 -7.21 11.33
CA THR A 201 5.56 -8.22 10.27
C THR A 201 4.91 -9.58 10.56
N VAL A 202 4.41 -9.81 11.79
CA VAL A 202 3.89 -11.12 12.18
C VAL A 202 2.42 -11.28 11.79
N TRP A 203 2.13 -11.91 10.65
CA TRP A 203 0.77 -12.34 10.30
C TRP A 203 0.72 -13.74 9.67
N ARG A 204 -0.14 -14.62 10.21
CA ARG A 204 -0.23 -16.04 9.79
C ARG A 204 -1.64 -16.53 9.42
N ARG A 205 -2.68 -15.68 9.52
CA ARG A 205 -4.07 -16.16 9.51
C ARG A 205 -4.65 -16.42 8.11
N TYR A 206 -4.29 -15.63 7.09
CA TYR A 206 -4.89 -15.74 5.75
C TYR A 206 -4.64 -17.11 5.08
N TYR A 207 -3.38 -17.51 4.89
CA TYR A 207 -3.04 -18.78 4.22
C TYR A 207 -3.44 -20.04 5.01
N SER A 208 -3.69 -19.92 6.32
CA SER A 208 -4.21 -21.04 7.11
C SER A 208 -5.58 -21.52 6.62
N GLN A 209 -6.41 -20.61 6.09
CA GLN A 209 -7.74 -20.92 5.56
C GLN A 209 -7.68 -21.68 4.22
N TYR A 210 -6.63 -21.47 3.43
CA TYR A 210 -6.41 -22.21 2.19
C TYR A 210 -6.03 -23.67 2.43
N ARG A 211 -5.35 -23.98 3.55
CA ARG A 211 -5.07 -25.38 3.93
C ARG A 211 -6.36 -26.14 4.21
N ARG A 212 -7.29 -25.52 4.93
CA ARG A 212 -8.62 -26.11 5.21
C ARG A 212 -9.46 -26.22 3.94
N LEU A 213 -9.40 -25.22 3.07
CA LEU A 213 -10.08 -25.24 1.77
C LEU A 213 -9.67 -26.46 0.94
N ALA A 214 -8.37 -26.69 0.79
CA ALA A 214 -7.85 -27.81 0.01
C ALA A 214 -8.29 -29.18 0.56
N GLN A 215 -8.38 -29.31 1.88
CA GLN A 215 -8.92 -30.53 2.52
C GLN A 215 -10.40 -30.76 2.18
N LEU A 216 -11.20 -29.69 2.11
CA LEU A 216 -12.62 -29.77 1.76
C LEU A 216 -12.86 -30.02 0.27
N CYS A 217 -11.98 -29.53 -0.60
CA CYS A 217 -12.04 -29.80 -2.05
C CYS A 217 -11.96 -31.30 -2.38
N ASN A 218 -11.35 -32.13 -1.52
CA ASN A 218 -11.32 -33.58 -1.69
C ASN A 218 -12.70 -34.25 -1.59
N ARG A 219 -13.69 -33.55 -1.01
CA ARG A 219 -15.06 -34.05 -0.81
C ARG A 219 -16.03 -33.59 -1.89
N TYR A 220 -15.54 -32.94 -2.96
CA TYR A 220 -16.41 -32.42 -4.00
C TYR A 220 -17.04 -33.58 -4.80
N PRO A 221 -18.39 -33.70 -4.83
CA PRO A 221 -19.03 -34.82 -5.50
C PRO A 221 -18.91 -34.69 -7.02
N LYS A 222 -18.71 -35.82 -7.72
CA LYS A 222 -18.77 -35.91 -9.19
C LYS A 222 -17.76 -35.01 -9.94
N VAL A 223 -16.62 -34.69 -9.31
CA VAL A 223 -15.53 -33.91 -9.90
C VAL A 223 -14.25 -34.74 -9.88
N ALA A 224 -13.52 -34.76 -10.99
CA ALA A 224 -12.26 -35.50 -11.08
C ALA A 224 -11.07 -34.69 -10.56
N ARG A 225 -11.09 -33.38 -10.82
CA ARG A 225 -10.03 -32.45 -10.45
C ARG A 225 -10.56 -31.08 -10.07
N VAL A 226 -10.04 -30.54 -8.97
CA VAL A 226 -10.28 -29.16 -8.53
C VAL A 226 -8.98 -28.38 -8.69
N HIS A 227 -9.05 -27.23 -9.34
CA HIS A 227 -7.93 -26.31 -9.48
C HIS A 227 -8.20 -25.04 -8.67
N ILE A 228 -7.33 -24.75 -7.70
CA ILE A 228 -7.47 -23.64 -6.76
C ILE A 228 -6.66 -22.45 -7.27
N CYS A 229 -7.35 -21.32 -7.47
CA CYS A 229 -6.75 -20.02 -7.75
C CYS A 229 -6.85 -19.13 -6.51
N VAL A 230 -5.68 -18.76 -5.97
CA VAL A 230 -5.56 -18.01 -4.72
C VAL A 230 -5.84 -16.52 -4.95
N GLY A 231 -6.54 -15.89 -4.01
CA GLY A 231 -6.83 -14.47 -4.05
C GLY A 231 -5.68 -13.62 -3.51
N ASP A 232 -5.90 -12.31 -3.54
CA ASP A 232 -5.01 -11.31 -2.98
C ASP A 232 -5.33 -11.02 -1.49
N PRO A 233 -4.35 -11.17 -0.58
CA PRO A 233 -4.55 -10.91 0.85
C PRO A 233 -4.68 -9.42 1.21
N THR A 234 -4.34 -8.49 0.30
CA THR A 234 -4.25 -7.05 0.61
C THR A 234 -5.51 -6.54 1.28
N SER A 235 -6.68 -6.80 0.69
CA SER A 235 -7.93 -6.26 1.22
C SER A 235 -8.29 -6.79 2.63
N ILE A 236 -7.91 -8.02 2.98
CA ILE A 236 -8.10 -8.58 4.33
C ILE A 236 -7.21 -7.87 5.35
N PHE A 237 -5.99 -7.54 4.96
CA PHE A 237 -5.06 -6.81 5.83
C PHE A 237 -5.57 -5.40 6.14
N LEU A 238 -6.16 -4.72 5.15
CA LEU A 238 -6.70 -3.38 5.29
C LEU A 238 -7.96 -3.29 6.18
N LEU A 239 -8.56 -4.43 6.56
CA LEU A 239 -9.69 -4.49 7.50
C LEU A 239 -9.29 -4.18 8.95
N HIS A 240 -7.99 -4.14 9.26
CA HIS A 240 -7.49 -3.85 10.60
C HIS A 240 -7.04 -2.38 10.72
N PRO A 241 -7.94 -1.46 11.13
CA PRO A 241 -7.66 -0.01 11.16
C PRO A 241 -6.49 0.37 12.06
N VAL A 242 -6.34 -0.30 13.21
CA VAL A 242 -5.21 -0.10 14.13
C VAL A 242 -3.89 -0.39 13.43
N LEU A 243 -3.83 -1.47 12.66
CA LEU A 243 -2.62 -1.84 11.95
C LEU A 243 -2.31 -0.84 10.82
N CYS A 244 -3.32 -0.37 10.09
CA CYS A 244 -3.14 0.71 9.10
C CYS A 244 -2.62 2.00 9.75
N LEU A 245 -3.13 2.36 10.93
CA LEU A 245 -2.66 3.50 11.72
C LEU A 245 -1.22 3.31 12.19
N CYS A 246 -0.84 2.11 12.66
CA CYS A 246 0.54 1.80 13.03
C CYS A 246 1.50 1.97 11.85
N LEU A 247 1.09 1.61 10.63
CA LEU A 247 1.90 1.81 9.42
C LEU A 247 2.00 3.28 9.02
N VAL A 248 0.95 4.08 9.24
CA VAL A 248 1.03 5.54 9.09
C VAL A 248 2.01 6.14 10.10
N LEU A 249 1.95 5.70 11.36
CA LEU A 249 2.86 6.15 12.41
C LEU A 249 4.31 5.74 12.10
N ASP A 250 4.55 4.57 11.52
CA ASP A 250 5.89 4.15 11.05
C ASP A 250 6.46 5.10 9.99
N VAL A 251 5.65 5.48 9.00
CA VAL A 251 6.05 6.46 7.99
C VAL A 251 6.31 7.83 8.63
N TRP A 252 5.44 8.24 9.55
CA TRP A 252 5.56 9.53 10.26
C TRP A 252 6.80 9.63 11.14
N GLN A 253 7.13 8.57 11.88
CA GLN A 253 8.35 8.49 12.68
C GLN A 253 9.62 8.59 11.82
N SER A 254 9.49 8.40 10.51
CA SER A 254 10.56 8.42 9.52
C SER A 254 10.56 9.69 8.67
N VAL A 255 9.92 10.76 9.15
CA VAL A 255 9.75 12.04 8.43
C VAL A 255 11.06 12.60 7.88
N GLY A 256 12.16 12.49 8.62
CA GLY A 256 13.46 13.00 8.18
C GLY A 256 13.99 12.31 6.94
N THR A 257 13.81 11.00 6.87
CA THR A 257 14.17 10.22 5.68
C THR A 257 13.13 10.42 4.57
N VAL A 258 11.83 10.56 4.90
CA VAL A 258 10.80 10.93 3.91
C VAL A 258 11.16 12.24 3.20
N TYR A 259 11.58 13.25 3.96
CA TYR A 259 12.07 14.51 3.43
C TYR A 259 13.24 14.32 2.45
N LEU A 260 14.28 13.57 2.86
CA LEU A 260 15.43 13.30 1.99
C LEU A 260 15.04 12.54 0.72
N GLN A 261 14.12 11.58 0.81
CA GLN A 261 13.68 10.82 -0.35
C GLN A 261 12.78 11.63 -1.28
N MET A 262 12.05 12.64 -0.78
CA MET A 262 11.38 13.63 -1.63
C MET A 262 12.39 14.40 -2.48
N LEU A 263 13.54 14.78 -1.91
CA LEU A 263 14.64 15.41 -2.66
C LEU A 263 15.28 14.44 -3.65
N ALA A 264 15.46 13.17 -3.29
CA ALA A 264 16.01 12.14 -4.17
C ALA A 264 15.15 11.90 -5.42
N VAL A 265 13.81 12.00 -5.31
CA VAL A 265 12.90 11.88 -6.47
C VAL A 265 13.00 13.06 -7.44
N LEU A 266 13.54 14.21 -6.99
CA LEU A 266 13.82 15.34 -7.88
C LEU A 266 15.12 15.14 -8.70
N GLN A 267 16.00 14.22 -8.29
CA GLN A 267 17.26 13.93 -8.98
C GLN A 267 17.04 12.96 -10.15
N VAL A 268 16.45 13.47 -11.24
CA VAL A 268 16.23 12.67 -12.46
C VAL A 268 17.53 12.31 -13.20
N ASP A 269 18.61 13.04 -12.95
CA ASP A 269 19.93 12.76 -13.51
C ASP A 269 20.57 11.48 -12.92
N ASP A 270 20.22 11.13 -11.68
CA ASP A 270 20.62 9.88 -11.02
C ASP A 270 19.41 8.94 -10.90
N PHE A 271 19.23 8.09 -11.91
CA PHE A 271 18.12 7.14 -11.98
C PHE A 271 18.04 6.23 -10.75
N TRP A 272 19.18 5.89 -10.12
CA TRP A 272 19.19 5.00 -8.96
C TRP A 272 18.60 5.70 -7.73
N GLN A 273 19.02 6.94 -7.46
CA GLN A 273 18.44 7.74 -6.36
C GLN A 273 16.96 8.04 -6.60
N PHE A 274 16.60 8.37 -7.84
CA PHE A 274 15.21 8.54 -8.24
C PHE A 274 14.38 7.28 -7.93
N ALA A 275 14.83 6.10 -8.39
CA ALA A 275 14.11 4.85 -8.21
C ALA A 275 14.03 4.43 -6.73
N LEU A 276 15.12 4.62 -5.98
CA LEU A 276 15.18 4.30 -4.55
C LEU A 276 14.25 5.20 -3.73
N GLY A 277 14.30 6.52 -3.97
CA GLY A 277 13.42 7.49 -3.35
C GLY A 277 11.95 7.22 -3.67
N TYR A 278 11.64 6.89 -4.92
CA TYR A 278 10.29 6.50 -5.34
C TYR A 278 9.80 5.25 -4.61
N LEU A 279 10.63 4.21 -4.59
CA LEU A 279 10.32 2.95 -3.93
C LEU A 279 10.06 3.18 -2.44
N TYR A 280 10.87 3.99 -1.76
CA TYR A 280 10.67 4.37 -0.36
C TYR A 280 9.38 5.18 -0.14
N LEU A 281 9.10 6.16 -0.99
CA LEU A 281 7.91 7.03 -0.90
C LEU A 281 6.61 6.28 -1.19
N SER A 282 6.65 5.12 -1.84
CA SER A 282 5.48 4.28 -2.06
C SER A 282 4.78 3.86 -0.74
N ARG A 283 5.46 3.95 0.42
CA ARG A 283 4.84 3.74 1.74
C ARG A 283 3.78 4.79 2.07
N SER A 284 3.72 5.92 1.36
CA SER A 284 2.68 6.95 1.55
C SER A 284 1.25 6.45 1.26
N VAL A 285 1.10 5.34 0.52
CA VAL A 285 -0.21 4.71 0.27
C VAL A 285 -0.97 4.35 1.56
N TRP A 286 -0.24 4.11 2.66
CA TRP A 286 -0.83 3.77 3.95
C TRP A 286 -1.65 4.90 4.56
N PHE A 287 -1.36 6.17 4.24
CA PHE A 287 -2.21 7.29 4.65
C PHE A 287 -3.61 7.16 4.05
N CYS A 288 -3.70 6.83 2.75
CA CYS A 288 -4.98 6.62 2.08
C CYS A 288 -5.71 5.39 2.63
N TYR A 289 -5.01 4.27 2.81
CA TYR A 289 -5.63 3.06 3.36
C TYR A 289 -6.11 3.25 4.79
N SER A 290 -5.34 3.93 5.64
CA SER A 290 -5.76 4.28 6.99
C SER A 290 -6.98 5.20 6.98
N PHE A 291 -7.01 6.20 6.09
CA PHE A 291 -8.18 7.06 5.94
C PHE A 291 -9.44 6.27 5.55
N LEU A 292 -9.34 5.37 4.58
CA LEU A 292 -10.46 4.52 4.15
C LEU A 292 -10.92 3.56 5.26
N SER A 293 -9.99 2.99 6.02
CA SER A 293 -10.28 2.08 7.13
C SER A 293 -10.95 2.82 8.31
N CYS A 294 -10.43 3.98 8.70
CA CYS A 294 -11.05 4.83 9.73
C CYS A 294 -12.43 5.35 9.29
N THR A 295 -12.57 5.79 8.03
CA THR A 295 -13.87 6.21 7.48
C THR A 295 -14.87 5.06 7.52
N SER A 296 -14.43 3.84 7.20
CA SER A 296 -15.26 2.63 7.30
C SER A 296 -15.79 2.40 8.71
N MET A 297 -14.93 2.54 9.73
CA MET A 297 -15.36 2.45 11.13
C MET A 297 -16.38 3.54 11.50
N LEU A 298 -16.17 4.78 11.06
CA LEU A 298 -17.07 5.89 11.35
C LEU A 298 -18.44 5.71 10.67
N LEU A 299 -18.44 5.28 9.40
CA LEU A 299 -19.68 4.99 8.68
C LEU A 299 -20.48 3.88 9.34
N LYS A 300 -19.80 2.83 9.83
CA LYS A 300 -20.40 1.75 10.63
C LYS A 300 -20.99 2.25 11.94
N LYS A 301 -20.22 3.06 12.69
CA LYS A 301 -20.68 3.67 13.94
C LYS A 301 -21.94 4.53 13.74
N HIS A 302 -22.05 5.20 12.60
CA HIS A 302 -23.17 6.08 12.27
C HIS A 302 -24.26 5.43 11.38
N LYS A 303 -24.13 4.14 11.02
CA LYS A 303 -25.07 3.42 10.13
C LYS A 303 -25.30 4.11 8.77
N ARG A 304 -24.24 4.71 8.21
CA ARG A 304 -24.26 5.46 6.93
C ARG A 304 -23.49 4.76 5.81
N GLU A 305 -23.37 3.45 5.85
CA GLU A 305 -22.59 2.63 4.91
C GLU A 305 -23.08 2.76 3.46
N HIS A 306 -24.37 3.05 3.28
CA HIS A 306 -24.99 3.24 1.97
C HIS A 306 -24.54 4.52 1.23
N TRP A 307 -23.89 5.47 1.93
CA TRP A 307 -23.41 6.71 1.33
C TRP A 307 -22.12 6.53 0.53
N PHE A 308 -21.44 5.40 0.70
CA PHE A 308 -20.10 5.20 0.16
C PHE A 308 -20.01 3.95 -0.70
N SER A 309 -19.38 4.08 -1.87
CA SER A 309 -19.05 2.96 -2.73
C SER A 309 -17.65 2.44 -2.41
N PRO A 310 -17.46 1.12 -2.22
CA PRO A 310 -16.14 0.57 -1.90
C PRO A 310 -15.14 0.82 -3.02
N LEU A 311 -13.95 1.27 -2.67
CA LEU A 311 -12.84 1.52 -3.59
C LEU A 311 -11.94 0.30 -3.70
N ASP A 312 -11.46 0.01 -4.92
CA ASP A 312 -10.44 -1.04 -5.16
C ASP A 312 -9.09 -0.58 -4.59
N PRO A 313 -8.47 -1.33 -3.65
CA PRO A 313 -7.16 -0.98 -3.09
C PRO A 313 -6.07 -0.73 -4.14
N THR A 314 -6.16 -1.43 -5.26
CA THR A 314 -5.21 -1.33 -6.39
C THR A 314 -5.40 0.00 -7.13
N LEU A 315 -6.66 0.40 -7.36
CA LEU A 315 -6.94 1.70 -7.97
C LEU A 315 -6.54 2.85 -7.05
N THR A 316 -6.72 2.70 -5.74
CA THR A 316 -6.20 3.65 -4.76
C THR A 316 -4.68 3.74 -4.82
N ALA A 317 -3.97 2.59 -4.87
CA ALA A 317 -2.51 2.58 -5.02
C ALA A 317 -2.06 3.24 -6.32
N VAL A 318 -2.74 2.98 -7.44
CA VAL A 318 -2.45 3.60 -8.74
C VAL A 318 -2.75 5.10 -8.71
N ALA A 319 -3.85 5.54 -8.08
CA ALA A 319 -4.16 6.95 -7.93
C ALA A 319 -3.12 7.66 -7.06
N VAL A 320 -2.67 7.04 -5.96
CA VAL A 320 -1.57 7.54 -5.14
C VAL A 320 -0.25 7.53 -5.91
N PHE A 321 0.02 6.51 -6.72
CA PHE A 321 1.17 6.44 -7.61
C PHE A 321 1.19 7.66 -8.55
N PHE A 322 0.10 7.95 -9.24
CA PHE A 322 0.01 9.14 -10.10
C PHE A 322 0.00 10.45 -9.33
N TYR A 323 -0.63 10.49 -8.14
CA TYR A 323 -0.65 11.68 -7.29
C TYR A 323 0.73 11.98 -6.70
N THR A 324 1.50 10.96 -6.29
CA THR A 324 2.87 11.11 -5.78
C THR A 324 3.84 11.46 -6.89
N ILE A 325 3.65 10.92 -8.10
CA ILE A 325 4.36 11.35 -9.31
C ILE A 325 4.01 12.80 -9.66
N ALA A 326 2.74 13.17 -9.59
CA ALA A 326 2.29 14.53 -9.82
C ALA A 326 2.82 15.49 -8.75
N LEU A 327 2.81 15.14 -7.47
CA LEU A 327 3.40 15.94 -6.40
C LEU A 327 4.92 16.14 -6.57
N GLY A 328 5.62 15.23 -7.25
CA GLY A 328 7.02 15.40 -7.64
C GLY A 328 7.24 16.37 -8.82
N GLN A 329 6.17 16.84 -9.47
CA GLN A 329 6.21 17.74 -10.64
C GLN A 329 5.10 18.82 -10.61
N LEU A 330 4.52 19.11 -9.44
CA LEU A 330 3.36 20.01 -9.36
C LEU A 330 3.47 20.96 -8.16
N SER A 331 4.52 21.77 -8.17
CA SER A 331 4.30 23.19 -7.91
C SER A 331 3.31 23.71 -8.97
N LEU A 332 2.07 23.97 -8.53
CA LEU A 332 0.92 24.54 -9.27
C LEU A 332 -0.01 23.52 -9.96
N CYS A 333 -1.18 23.28 -9.34
CA CYS A 333 -2.46 22.81 -9.93
C CYS A 333 -3.07 21.50 -9.39
N ALA A 334 -3.40 21.40 -8.11
CA ALA A 334 -4.35 20.38 -7.65
C ALA A 334 -5.26 20.91 -6.53
N GLY A 335 -6.26 21.72 -6.91
CA GLY A 335 -7.27 22.22 -5.95
C GLY A 335 -8.73 22.14 -6.38
N PHE A 336 -9.06 22.06 -7.68
CA PHE A 336 -10.45 22.30 -8.11
C PHE A 336 -11.03 21.34 -9.18
N GLY A 337 -10.33 20.26 -9.56
CA GLY A 337 -10.67 19.50 -10.77
C GLY A 337 -11.50 18.21 -10.63
N LEU A 338 -12.05 17.85 -9.46
CA LEU A 338 -12.74 16.56 -9.27
C LEU A 338 -14.17 16.68 -8.74
N ARG A 339 -14.92 17.66 -9.28
CA ARG A 339 -16.37 17.78 -9.04
C ARG A 339 -17.25 17.38 -10.23
N CYS A 340 -16.67 16.86 -11.32
CA CYS A 340 -17.41 16.56 -12.56
C CYS A 340 -17.50 15.07 -12.94
N VAL A 341 -17.18 14.12 -12.06
CA VAL A 341 -17.37 12.68 -12.32
C VAL A 341 -18.32 12.07 -11.30
N HIS A 342 -19.54 12.60 -11.26
CA HIS A 342 -20.67 11.96 -10.57
C HIS A 342 -21.87 11.90 -11.52
N GLY A 343 -21.74 11.04 -12.53
CA GLY A 343 -22.81 10.73 -13.48
C GLY A 343 -22.88 9.26 -13.90
N TRP A 344 -22.07 8.39 -13.30
CA TRP A 344 -22.11 6.96 -13.60
C TRP A 344 -23.00 6.27 -12.57
N ARG A 345 -24.30 6.16 -12.90
CA ARG A 345 -25.15 5.12 -12.29
C ARG A 345 -24.49 3.77 -12.60
N VAL A 346 -23.80 3.22 -11.61
CA VAL A 346 -23.34 1.83 -11.65
C VAL A 346 -24.60 0.97 -11.69
N LYS A 347 -24.92 0.39 -12.86
CA LYS A 347 -25.93 -0.67 -12.94
C LYS A 347 -25.49 -1.78 -11.99
N GLN A 348 -26.36 -2.17 -11.06
CA GLN A 348 -26.08 -3.32 -10.20
C GLN A 348 -25.82 -4.55 -11.10
N PRO A 349 -24.69 -5.24 -10.94
CA PRO A 349 -24.41 -6.43 -11.73
C PRO A 349 -25.39 -7.52 -11.33
N THR A 350 -25.98 -8.16 -12.34
CA THR A 350 -26.92 -9.28 -12.16
C THR A 350 -26.23 -10.59 -11.79
N ASP A 351 -24.89 -10.66 -11.92
CA ASP A 351 -24.08 -11.85 -11.65
C ASP A 351 -22.83 -11.49 -10.82
N TYR A 352 -22.84 -11.87 -9.54
CA TYR A 352 -21.75 -11.65 -8.59
C TYR A 352 -20.60 -12.67 -8.75
N ALA A 353 -20.79 -13.74 -9.53
CA ALA A 353 -19.75 -14.71 -9.88
C ALA A 353 -18.95 -14.32 -11.15
N ALA A 354 -19.40 -13.29 -11.88
CA ALA A 354 -18.77 -12.83 -13.11
C ALA A 354 -17.35 -12.26 -12.88
N ILE A 355 -16.42 -12.56 -13.80
CA ILE A 355 -15.05 -12.02 -13.78
C ILE A 355 -15.07 -10.48 -13.75
N ALA A 356 -16.00 -9.86 -14.48
CA ALA A 356 -16.14 -8.41 -14.57
C ALA A 356 -16.47 -7.73 -13.24
N PHE A 357 -17.05 -8.47 -12.29
CA PHE A 357 -17.37 -7.96 -10.96
C PHE A 357 -16.13 -7.75 -10.09
N ASN A 358 -14.95 -8.25 -10.47
CA ASN A 358 -13.75 -8.21 -9.64
C ASN A 358 -12.94 -6.92 -9.77
N ASP A 359 -12.04 -6.72 -8.80
CA ASP A 359 -11.00 -5.68 -8.82
C ASP A 359 -10.09 -5.82 -10.04
N ILE A 360 -9.45 -4.72 -10.47
CA ILE A 360 -8.73 -4.70 -11.76
C ILE A 360 -7.61 -5.74 -11.83
N LYS A 361 -6.85 -5.91 -10.74
CA LYS A 361 -5.79 -6.93 -10.65
C LYS A 361 -6.33 -8.35 -10.81
N GLN A 362 -7.45 -8.65 -10.16
CA GLN A 362 -8.05 -9.98 -10.19
C GLN A 362 -8.68 -10.26 -11.56
N ARG A 363 -9.22 -9.24 -12.23
CA ARG A 363 -9.67 -9.33 -13.62
C ARG A 363 -8.53 -9.71 -14.56
N VAL A 364 -7.36 -9.11 -14.39
CA VAL A 364 -6.17 -9.44 -15.21
C VAL A 364 -5.71 -10.87 -14.93
N LEU A 365 -5.55 -11.24 -13.64
CA LEU A 365 -5.13 -12.58 -13.23
C LEU A 365 -6.05 -13.67 -13.79
N LEU A 366 -7.37 -13.56 -13.55
CA LEU A 366 -8.34 -14.56 -14.00
C LEU A 366 -8.42 -14.64 -15.53
N ARG A 367 -8.18 -13.54 -16.25
CA ARG A 367 -8.08 -13.58 -17.73
C ARG A 367 -6.84 -14.33 -18.18
N MET A 368 -5.69 -14.09 -17.56
CA MET A 368 -4.45 -14.82 -17.88
C MET A 368 -4.60 -16.30 -17.55
N GLU A 369 -5.08 -16.66 -16.37
CA GLU A 369 -5.31 -18.06 -15.98
C GLU A 369 -6.31 -18.76 -16.89
N ARG A 370 -7.40 -18.09 -17.25
CA ARG A 370 -8.37 -18.63 -18.21
C ARG A 370 -7.69 -18.96 -19.55
N LEU A 371 -6.84 -18.08 -20.06
CA LEU A 371 -6.11 -18.29 -21.31
C LEU A 371 -5.09 -19.43 -21.17
N CYS A 372 -4.30 -19.45 -20.09
CA CYS A 372 -3.28 -20.47 -19.83
C CYS A 372 -3.87 -21.86 -19.57
N LEU A 373 -5.03 -21.94 -18.92
CA LEU A 373 -5.71 -23.19 -18.58
C LEU A 373 -6.74 -23.63 -19.65
N GLY A 374 -6.89 -22.87 -20.74
CA GLY A 374 -7.82 -23.17 -21.83
C GLY A 374 -9.30 -23.18 -21.42
N VAL A 375 -9.70 -22.41 -20.39
CA VAL A 375 -11.06 -22.44 -19.85
C VAL A 375 -12.02 -21.65 -20.77
N PRO A 376 -13.10 -22.27 -21.28
CA PRO A 376 -14.04 -21.60 -22.18
C PRO A 376 -14.75 -20.38 -21.55
N SER A 377 -15.22 -19.42 -22.37
CA SER A 377 -15.90 -18.20 -21.87
C SER A 377 -17.22 -18.47 -21.19
N ASN A 378 -17.92 -19.46 -21.74
CA ASN A 378 -19.28 -19.89 -21.44
C ASN A 378 -19.35 -20.92 -20.31
N VAL A 379 -18.24 -21.24 -19.65
CA VAL A 379 -18.24 -22.09 -18.46
C VAL A 379 -19.15 -21.47 -17.39
N ARG A 380 -20.00 -22.31 -16.79
CA ARG A 380 -20.93 -21.91 -15.73
C ARG A 380 -20.15 -21.32 -14.56
N ARG A 381 -20.65 -20.23 -13.99
CA ARG A 381 -20.07 -19.60 -12.80
C ARG A 381 -21.07 -19.64 -11.66
N ARG A 382 -20.59 -19.90 -10.45
CA ARG A 382 -21.39 -19.99 -9.23
C ARG A 382 -20.66 -19.29 -8.08
N GLY A 383 -21.43 -18.77 -7.12
CA GLY A 383 -20.95 -18.07 -5.94
C GLY A 383 -21.26 -16.57 -5.95
N GLY A 384 -20.64 -15.84 -5.04
CA GLY A 384 -20.91 -14.44 -4.75
C GLY A 384 -22.09 -14.20 -3.81
N SER A 385 -22.52 -15.19 -3.02
CA SER A 385 -23.67 -15.03 -2.11
C SER A 385 -23.43 -13.94 -1.06
N ILE A 386 -22.19 -13.84 -0.54
CA ILE A 386 -21.74 -12.73 0.33
C ILE A 386 -22.00 -11.37 -0.34
N HIS A 387 -21.65 -11.24 -1.63
CA HIS A 387 -21.76 -9.98 -2.35
C HIS A 387 -23.22 -9.64 -2.67
N ALA A 388 -24.04 -10.65 -2.96
CA ALA A 388 -25.48 -10.49 -3.15
C ALA A 388 -26.16 -9.97 -1.88
N VAL A 389 -25.87 -10.60 -0.73
CA VAL A 389 -26.39 -10.19 0.58
C VAL A 389 -25.91 -8.78 0.94
N CYS A 390 -24.63 -8.46 0.74
CA CYS A 390 -24.06 -7.13 0.99
C CYS A 390 -24.57 -6.04 0.03
N ALA A 391 -25.06 -6.40 -1.16
CA ALA A 391 -25.70 -5.46 -2.07
C ALA A 391 -27.10 -5.08 -1.59
N SER A 392 -27.84 -6.04 -1.01
CA SER A 392 -29.15 -5.80 -0.40
C SER A 392 -29.05 -5.11 0.96
N LEU A 393 -28.05 -5.48 1.77
CA LEU A 393 -27.82 -4.93 3.11
C LEU A 393 -26.36 -4.43 3.23
N PRO A 394 -26.06 -3.18 2.81
CA PRO A 394 -24.71 -2.62 2.86
C PRO A 394 -24.05 -2.65 4.24
N ARG A 395 -24.87 -2.62 5.31
CA ARG A 395 -24.42 -2.74 6.71
C ARG A 395 -23.70 -4.05 7.02
N LEU A 396 -23.85 -5.11 6.22
CA LEU A 396 -23.16 -6.38 6.44
C LEU A 396 -21.73 -6.40 5.90
N LYS A 397 -21.31 -5.41 5.11
CA LYS A 397 -19.92 -5.31 4.65
C LYS A 397 -19.02 -5.07 5.85
N SER A 398 -17.93 -5.83 6.00
CA SER A 398 -16.97 -5.56 7.09
C SER A 398 -16.26 -4.21 6.89
N SER A 399 -16.03 -3.79 5.64
CA SER A 399 -15.53 -2.44 5.32
C SER A 399 -16.32 -1.82 4.15
N PRO A 400 -17.10 -0.73 4.35
CA PRO A 400 -17.83 -0.08 3.26
C PRO A 400 -16.94 0.69 2.28
N CYS A 401 -15.77 1.19 2.71
CA CYS A 401 -14.90 2.00 1.84
C CYS A 401 -13.88 1.18 1.05
N ILE A 402 -13.65 -0.09 1.38
CA ILE A 402 -12.60 -0.91 0.80
C ILE A 402 -13.23 -2.14 0.12
N SER A 403 -12.91 -2.35 -1.16
CA SER A 403 -13.30 -3.57 -1.87
C SER A 403 -12.56 -4.77 -1.30
N GLN A 404 -13.32 -5.79 -0.90
CA GLN A 404 -12.82 -7.05 -0.37
C GLN A 404 -12.76 -8.16 -1.43
N ARG A 405 -13.17 -7.85 -2.66
CA ARG A 405 -13.28 -8.82 -3.77
C ARG A 405 -11.94 -9.41 -4.18
N GLY A 406 -10.84 -8.67 -3.97
CA GLY A 406 -9.49 -9.17 -4.22
C GLY A 406 -9.15 -10.41 -3.41
N ALA A 407 -9.72 -10.60 -2.22
CA ALA A 407 -9.42 -11.74 -1.35
C ALA A 407 -10.09 -13.06 -1.75
N ASP A 408 -11.03 -13.02 -2.69
CA ASP A 408 -11.85 -14.17 -3.06
C ASP A 408 -11.01 -15.24 -3.78
N CYS A 409 -11.31 -16.49 -3.46
CA CYS A 409 -10.72 -17.67 -4.08
C CYS A 409 -11.59 -18.12 -5.25
N TYR A 410 -10.97 -18.68 -6.29
CA TYR A 410 -11.68 -19.29 -7.40
C TYR A 410 -11.32 -20.77 -7.52
N LEU A 411 -12.33 -21.63 -7.63
CA LEU A 411 -12.17 -23.05 -7.89
C LEU A 411 -12.60 -23.32 -9.33
N ILE A 412 -11.75 -23.96 -10.11
CA ILE A 412 -12.10 -24.46 -11.44
C ILE A 412 -12.29 -25.97 -11.33
N LEU A 413 -13.50 -26.43 -11.60
CA LEU A 413 -13.88 -27.84 -11.50
C LEU A 413 -13.76 -28.50 -12.87
N TYR A 414 -13.11 -29.66 -12.91
CA TYR A 414 -12.90 -30.43 -14.13
C TYR A 414 -13.56 -31.80 -14.03
N ASP A 415 -14.16 -32.23 -15.13
CA ASP A 415 -14.69 -33.59 -15.28
C ASP A 415 -13.57 -34.63 -15.45
N LEU A 416 -13.98 -35.90 -15.59
CA LEU A 416 -13.08 -37.03 -15.82
C LEU A 416 -12.32 -36.92 -17.16
N HIS A 417 -12.84 -36.15 -18.12
CA HIS A 417 -12.22 -35.91 -19.43
C HIS A 417 -11.28 -34.69 -19.43
N GLY A 418 -11.14 -34.01 -18.28
CA GLY A 418 -10.30 -32.82 -18.15
C GLY A 418 -10.92 -31.53 -18.69
N VAL A 419 -12.23 -31.51 -18.96
CA VAL A 419 -12.97 -30.34 -19.42
C VAL A 419 -13.46 -29.54 -18.21
N ALA A 420 -13.32 -28.22 -18.26
CA ALA A 420 -13.80 -27.32 -17.21
C ALA A 420 -15.33 -27.26 -17.21
N ILE A 421 -15.96 -27.70 -16.12
CA ILE A 421 -17.43 -27.77 -15.96
C ILE A 421 -17.97 -26.46 -15.39
N GLU A 422 -17.34 -25.98 -14.32
CA GLU A 422 -17.84 -24.87 -13.52
C GLU A 422 -16.70 -24.13 -12.82
N VAL A 423 -16.88 -22.82 -12.63
CA VAL A 423 -16.01 -21.98 -11.80
C VAL A 423 -16.78 -21.49 -10.58
N VAL A 424 -16.30 -21.85 -9.39
CA VAL A 424 -16.92 -21.46 -8.11
C VAL A 424 -16.10 -20.34 -7.49
N ARG A 425 -16.72 -19.19 -7.25
CA ARG A 425 -16.16 -18.11 -6.42
C ARG A 425 -16.39 -18.49 -4.96
N LEU A 426 -15.38 -18.29 -4.12
CA LEU A 426 -15.47 -18.43 -2.68
C LEU A 426 -14.95 -17.16 -2.01
N SER A 427 -15.71 -16.63 -1.06
CA SER A 427 -15.38 -15.45 -0.28
C SER A 427 -15.19 -15.84 1.19
N LEU A 428 -14.26 -15.19 1.88
CA LEU A 428 -14.06 -15.44 3.32
C LEU A 428 -15.18 -14.80 4.13
N ILE A 429 -15.66 -15.50 5.16
CA ILE A 429 -16.65 -14.98 6.11
C ILE A 429 -16.17 -13.69 6.80
N TYR A 430 -14.85 -13.49 6.92
CA TYR A 430 -14.24 -12.26 7.44
C TYR A 430 -14.60 -11.01 6.64
N CYS A 431 -15.09 -11.16 5.41
CA CYS A 431 -15.57 -10.05 4.59
C CYS A 431 -16.96 -9.54 5.03
N ILE A 432 -17.68 -10.32 5.84
CA ILE A 432 -18.98 -9.95 6.41
C ILE A 432 -18.84 -9.64 7.90
N ASP A 433 -19.58 -8.62 8.31
CA ASP A 433 -19.83 -8.29 9.70
C ASP A 433 -21.15 -8.91 10.16
N THR A 434 -21.06 -10.02 10.89
CA THR A 434 -22.22 -10.71 11.49
C THR A 434 -22.46 -10.29 12.94
N THR A 435 -21.83 -9.21 13.42
CA THR A 435 -21.93 -8.78 14.84
C THR A 435 -23.07 -7.79 15.09
N ASP A 436 -23.84 -7.44 14.05
CA ASP A 436 -25.01 -6.57 14.18
C ASP A 436 -26.13 -7.28 14.97
N GLU A 437 -26.31 -6.90 16.24
CA GLU A 437 -27.34 -7.45 17.15
C GLU A 437 -28.77 -7.25 16.60
N ALA A 438 -28.98 -6.31 15.69
CA ALA A 438 -30.27 -6.07 15.05
C ALA A 438 -30.56 -7.01 13.87
N LEU A 439 -29.67 -7.97 13.58
CA LEU A 439 -29.82 -8.94 12.51
C LEU A 439 -30.06 -10.34 13.09
N ASP A 440 -31.22 -10.90 12.81
CA ASP A 440 -31.51 -12.29 13.17
C ASP A 440 -30.79 -13.23 12.19
N VAL A 441 -29.76 -13.92 12.68
CA VAL A 441 -28.89 -14.82 11.91
C VAL A 441 -29.26 -16.26 12.21
N LEU A 442 -29.91 -16.93 11.26
CA LEU A 442 -30.23 -18.35 11.37
C LEU A 442 -29.08 -19.19 10.78
N VAL A 443 -28.41 -19.98 11.62
CA VAL A 443 -27.35 -20.89 11.17
C VAL A 443 -27.95 -22.27 10.91
N LEU A 444 -27.89 -22.72 9.65
CA LEU A 444 -28.41 -24.03 9.25
C LEU A 444 -27.26 -24.95 8.79
N PRO A 445 -27.24 -26.24 9.18
CA PRO A 445 -26.27 -27.17 8.64
C PRO A 445 -26.52 -27.43 7.14
N THR A 446 -25.45 -27.61 6.37
CA THR A 446 -25.52 -28.04 4.97
C THR A 446 -24.61 -29.22 4.70
N SER A 447 -25.02 -30.05 3.73
CA SER A 447 -24.21 -31.14 3.15
C SER A 447 -23.24 -30.65 2.08
N ASN A 448 -23.36 -29.40 1.64
CA ASN A 448 -22.43 -28.79 0.69
C ASN A 448 -21.03 -28.62 1.33
N PRO A 449 -19.95 -28.68 0.53
CA PRO A 449 -18.59 -28.54 1.04
C PRO A 449 -18.26 -27.12 1.54
N PHE A 450 -19.00 -26.12 1.07
CA PHE A 450 -18.81 -24.71 1.39
C PHE A 450 -20.08 -24.09 1.97
N GLY A 451 -19.90 -22.99 2.71
CA GLY A 451 -21.03 -22.23 3.24
C GLY A 451 -21.76 -21.47 2.15
N HIS A 452 -22.99 -21.06 2.44
CA HIS A 452 -23.80 -20.23 1.54
C HIS A 452 -24.66 -19.28 2.37
N MET A 453 -24.88 -18.06 1.89
CA MET A 453 -25.70 -17.06 2.59
C MET A 453 -26.87 -16.59 1.74
N THR A 454 -28.05 -16.51 2.35
CA THR A 454 -29.26 -15.98 1.70
C THR A 454 -30.01 -15.04 2.61
N LEU A 455 -30.72 -14.10 2.01
CA LEU A 455 -31.74 -13.33 2.69
C LEU A 455 -33.09 -14.01 2.45
N VAL A 456 -33.74 -14.42 3.53
CA VAL A 456 -35.08 -15.01 3.47
C VAL A 456 -36.04 -14.03 4.12
N PRO A 457 -37.11 -13.60 3.44
CA PRO A 457 -38.13 -12.76 4.07
C PRO A 457 -38.81 -13.54 5.19
N ASP A 458 -38.85 -12.98 6.40
CA ASP A 458 -39.65 -13.55 7.48
C ASP A 458 -41.12 -13.21 7.23
N GLU A 459 -41.92 -14.24 6.96
CA GLU A 459 -43.36 -14.12 6.68
C GLU A 459 -44.14 -13.47 7.84
N THR A 460 -43.61 -13.51 9.06
CA THR A 460 -44.29 -12.98 10.25
C THR A 460 -43.98 -11.51 10.54
N THR A 461 -42.78 -11.03 10.20
CA THR A 461 -42.31 -9.67 10.53
C THR A 461 -42.10 -8.79 9.30
N GLY A 462 -42.05 -9.38 8.10
CA GLY A 462 -41.72 -8.68 6.85
C GLY A 462 -40.25 -8.24 6.75
N VAL A 463 -39.42 -8.59 7.73
CA VAL A 463 -37.98 -8.27 7.76
C VAL A 463 -37.19 -9.42 7.14
N ASN A 464 -36.21 -9.11 6.30
CA ASN A 464 -35.31 -10.13 5.75
C ASN A 464 -34.39 -10.69 6.84
N ARG A 465 -34.50 -11.99 7.14
CA ARG A 465 -33.58 -12.75 7.99
C ARG A 465 -32.36 -13.19 7.18
N LEU A 466 -31.19 -13.18 7.82
CA LEU A 466 -29.98 -13.71 7.21
C LEU A 466 -29.87 -15.20 7.55
N VAL A 467 -29.90 -16.06 6.54
CA VAL A 467 -29.69 -17.49 6.70
C VAL A 467 -28.27 -17.83 6.29
N HIS A 468 -27.50 -18.39 7.22
CA HIS A 468 -26.14 -18.84 6.99
C HIS A 468 -26.09 -20.36 7.01
N HIS A 469 -25.89 -20.96 5.84
CA HIS A 469 -25.66 -22.40 5.72
C HIS A 469 -24.20 -22.72 6.02
N MET A 470 -23.94 -23.47 7.09
CA MET A 470 -22.61 -23.89 7.50
C MET A 470 -22.35 -25.38 7.21
N PRO A 471 -21.22 -25.73 6.58
CA PRO A 471 -20.85 -27.13 6.36
C PRO A 471 -20.58 -27.86 7.69
N LEU A 472 -21.30 -28.97 7.92
CA LEU A 472 -21.25 -29.77 9.16
C LEU A 472 -19.82 -30.12 9.61
N GLY A 473 -19.47 -29.75 10.84
CA GLY A 473 -18.23 -30.17 11.52
C GLY A 473 -16.91 -29.67 10.91
N SER A 474 -16.94 -28.72 9.98
CA SER A 474 -15.77 -28.38 9.16
C SER A 474 -14.99 -27.13 9.58
N GLY A 475 -15.59 -26.24 10.39
CA GLY A 475 -14.97 -24.95 10.74
C GLY A 475 -14.52 -24.13 9.52
N CYS A 476 -15.18 -24.34 8.36
CA CYS A 476 -14.85 -23.71 7.09
C CYS A 476 -15.22 -22.23 7.11
N ALA A 477 -14.27 -21.37 6.78
CA ALA A 477 -14.48 -19.92 6.67
C ALA A 477 -14.88 -19.47 5.25
N TRP A 478 -14.98 -20.40 4.29
CA TRP A 478 -15.27 -20.09 2.88
C TRP A 478 -16.76 -20.26 2.57
N ILE A 479 -17.32 -19.23 1.93
CA ILE A 479 -18.72 -19.12 1.55
C ILE A 479 -18.77 -18.90 0.03
N GLU A 480 -19.67 -19.61 -0.66
CA GLU A 480 -19.88 -19.46 -2.09
C GLU A 480 -20.30 -18.05 -2.48
#